data_AF-I3CB03-F1
#
_entry.id   AF-I3CB03-F1
#
_cell.length_a   1.000
_cell.length_b   1.000
_cell.length_c   1.000
_cell.angle_alpha   90.00
_cell.angle_beta   90.00
_cell.angle_gamma   90.00
#
_symmetry.space_group_name_H-M   'P 1'
#
loop_
_entity.id
_entity.type
_entity.pdbx_description
1 polymer ?
#
loop_
_entity_poly.entity_id
_entity_poly.type
_entity_poly.pdbx_seq_one_letter_code
_entity_poly.pdbx_strand_id
1 'polypeptide(L)' 'MGKNTSISLGNHFEDFIREEVNSGRYGSASEVIRSALRLLEHEEKKERELIKALEVGESSEFVENFDAKQNLTELHRQHS' A
#
# COMPACT_ATOMS: atom_id res chain seq x y z
N MET A 1 23.08 14.18 1.92
CA MET A 1 23.83 12.90 1.79
C MET A 1 23.04 11.83 2.54
N GLY A 2 22.82 10.66 1.93
CA GLY A 2 22.14 9.55 2.60
C GLY A 2 22.96 9.06 3.80
N LYS A 3 22.28 8.68 4.90
CA LYS A 3 22.96 8.04 6.04
C LYS A 3 23.29 6.60 5.66
N ASN A 4 24.54 6.18 5.85
CA ASN A 4 24.93 4.79 5.69
C ASN A 4 24.58 4.05 6.99
N THR A 5 23.69 3.07 6.87
CA THR A 5 23.22 2.26 8.02
C THR A 5 23.70 0.83 7.84
N SER A 6 24.38 0.30 8.85
CA SER A 6 24.70 -1.13 8.93
C SER A 6 23.52 -1.86 9.56
N ILE A 7 23.09 -2.96 8.93
CA ILE A 7 21.94 -3.76 9.37
C ILE A 7 22.38 -5.22 9.36
N SER A 8 22.13 -5.94 10.46
CA SER A 8 22.30 -7.39 10.52
C SER A 8 21.01 -8.07 10.09
N LEU A 9 21.11 -9.02 9.17
CA LEU A 9 20.00 -9.82 8.68
C LEU A 9 20.22 -11.27 9.06
N GLY A 10 19.13 -12.05 9.11
CA GLY A 10 19.24 -13.51 9.26
C GLY A 10 19.60 -14.17 7.92
N ASN A 11 20.18 -15.37 8.00
CA ASN A 11 20.67 -16.14 6.83
C ASN A 11 19.66 -16.19 5.67
N HIS A 12 18.37 -16.40 5.96
CA HIS A 12 17.31 -16.42 4.96
C HIS A 12 17.28 -15.16 4.08
N PHE A 13 17.37 -13.97 4.68
CA PHE A 13 17.34 -12.72 3.93
C PHE A 13 18.67 -12.42 3.25
N GLU A 14 19.78 -12.86 3.82
CA GLU A 14 21.08 -12.75 3.14
C GLU A 14 21.13 -13.58 1.85
N ASP A 15 20.62 -14.81 1.89
CA ASP A 15 20.54 -15.69 0.72
C ASP A 15 19.58 -15.12 -0.33
N PHE A 16 18.39 -14.67 0.08
CA PHE A 16 17.46 -13.98 -0.82
C PHE A 16 18.09 -12.76 -1.51
N ILE A 17 18.74 -11.87 -0.73
CA ILE A 17 19.40 -10.68 -1.30
C ILE A 17 20.51 -11.10 -2.27
N ARG A 18 21.28 -12.14 -1.93
CA ARG A 18 22.35 -12.65 -2.78
C ARG A 18 21.80 -13.19 -4.10
N GLU A 19 20.71 -13.95 -4.08
CA GLU A 19 20.03 -14.47 -5.27
C GLU A 19 19.51 -13.33 -6.16
N GLU A 20 18.84 -12.34 -5.58
CA GLU A 20 18.29 -11.20 -6.31
C GLU A 20 19.38 -10.34 -6.97
N VAL A 21 20.53 -10.15 -6.30
CA VAL A 21 21.68 -9.46 -6.90
C VAL A 21 22.35 -10.33 -7.97
N ASN A 22 22.58 -11.63 -7.71
CA ASN A 22 23.20 -12.55 -8.67
C ASN A 22 22.35 -12.75 -9.92
N SER A 23 21.02 -12.63 -9.81
CA SER A 23 20.10 -12.67 -10.95
C SER A 23 20.25 -11.47 -11.89
N GLY A 24 20.93 -10.42 -11.45
CA GLY A 24 21.07 -9.15 -12.18
C GLY A 24 19.86 -8.21 -12.05
N ARG A 25 18.82 -8.58 -11.28
CA ARG A 25 17.65 -7.71 -11.06
C ARG A 25 18.00 -6.43 -10.29
N TYR A 26 18.97 -6.51 -9.37
CA TYR A 26 19.44 -5.38 -8.58
C TYR A 26 20.97 -5.30 -8.60
N GLY A 27 21.52 -4.08 -8.58
CA GLY A 27 22.96 -3.86 -8.60
C GLY A 27 23.64 -3.98 -7.23
N SER A 28 22.87 -4.00 -6.13
CA SER A 28 23.42 -4.14 -4.77
C SER A 28 22.37 -4.56 -3.74
N ALA A 29 22.84 -5.09 -2.61
CA ALA A 29 21.99 -5.37 -1.44
C ALA A 29 21.21 -4.13 -0.97
N SER A 30 21.86 -2.96 -0.95
CA SER A 30 21.22 -1.70 -0.58
C SER A 30 20.08 -1.32 -1.51
N GLU A 31 20.13 -1.73 -2.79
CA GLU A 31 19.06 -1.49 -3.75
C GLU A 31 17.87 -2.42 -3.55
N VAL A 32 18.13 -3.70 -3.23
CA VAL A 32 17.09 -4.66 -2.81
C VAL A 32 16.35 -4.13 -1.59
N ILE A 33 17.09 -3.74 -0.55
CA ILE A 33 16.52 -3.23 0.72
C ILE A 33 15.69 -1.97 0.48
N ARG A 34 16.19 -1.00 -0.30
CA ARG A 34 15.41 0.20 -0.62
C ARG A 34 14.13 -0.11 -1.38
N SER A 35 14.16 -1.08 -2.30
CA SER A 35 12.99 -1.47 -3.07
C SER A 35 11.94 -2.14 -2.18
N ALA A 36 12.37 -3.02 -1.27
CA ALA A 36 11.51 -3.61 -0.25
C ALA A 36 10.89 -2.57 0.68
N LEU A 37 11.68 -1.60 1.16
CA LEU A 37 11.17 -0.52 2.03
C LEU A 37 10.16 0.39 1.32
N ARG A 38 10.35 0.68 0.03
CA ARG A 38 9.36 1.43 -0.76
C ARG A 38 8.04 0.68 -0.89
N LEU A 39 8.10 -0.64 -1.11
CA LEU A 39 6.91 -1.46 -1.15
C LEU A 39 6.18 -1.44 0.20
N LEU A 40 6.92 -1.63 1.30
CA LEU A 40 6.37 -1.56 2.65
C LEU A 40 5.71 -0.19 2.90
N GLU A 41 6.39 0.92 2.60
CA GLU A 41 5.85 2.27 2.76
C GLU A 41 4.54 2.48 1.99
N HIS A 42 4.46 1.94 0.77
CA HIS A 42 3.27 2.04 -0.07
C HIS A 42 2.09 1.26 0.49
N GLU A 43 2.31 0.02 0.92
CA GLU A 43 1.25 -0.81 1.52
C GLU A 43 0.77 -0.20 2.84
N GLU A 44 1.68 0.22 3.71
CA GLU A 44 1.39 0.94 4.95
C GLU A 44 0.59 2.22 4.71
N LYS A 45 0.89 2.96 3.63
CA LYS A 45 0.12 4.14 3.26
C LYS A 45 -1.29 3.77 2.83
N LYS A 46 -1.45 2.76 1.98
CA LYS A 46 -2.78 2.30 1.54
C LYS A 46 -3.63 1.84 2.71
N GLU A 47 -3.05 1.06 3.62
CA GLU A 47 -3.74 0.56 4.81
C GLU A 47 -4.25 1.71 5.68
N ARG A 48 -3.41 2.70 5.96
CA ARG A 48 -3.85 3.89 6.72
C ARG A 48 -4.96 4.66 6.03
N GLU A 49 -4.90 4.83 4.72
CA GLU A 49 -5.96 5.53 3.99
C GLU A 49 -7.26 4.72 3.94
N LEU A 50 -7.19 3.39 3.86
CA LEU A 50 -8.36 2.52 3.95
C LEU A 50 -9.01 2.61 5.33
N ILE A 51 -8.22 2.53 6.41
CA ILE A 51 -8.73 2.66 7.79
C ILE A 51 -9.44 4.00 7.96
N LYS A 52 -8.84 5.11 7.53
CA LYS A 52 -9.49 6.43 7.58
C LYS A 52 -10.80 6.47 6.80
N ALA A 53 -10.86 5.87 5.61
CA ALA A 53 -12.08 5.83 4.82
C ALA A 53 -13.19 5.01 5.50
N LEU A 54 -12.83 3.92 6.18
CA LEU A 54 -13.75 3.13 6.99
C LEU A 54 -14.24 3.91 8.20
N GLU A 55 -13.37 4.58 8.94
CA GLU A 55 -13.74 5.44 10.08
C GLU A 55 -14.73 6.54 9.66
N VAL A 56 -14.51 7.17 8.49
CA VAL A 56 -15.45 8.15 7.92
C VAL A 56 -16.80 7.50 7.64
N GLY A 57 -16.81 6.31 7.03
CA GLY A 57 -18.04 5.54 6.78
C GLY A 57 -18.78 5.15 8.05
N GLU A 58 -18.08 4.68 9.09
CA GLU A 58 -18.65 4.31 10.38
C GLU A 58 -19.20 5.52 11.14
N SER A 59 -18.56 6.68 11.02
CA SER A 59 -19.04 7.93 11.60
C SER A 59 -20.24 8.54 10.84
N SER A 60 -20.52 8.03 9.64
CA SER A 60 -21.66 8.48 8.82
C SER A 60 -22.95 7.79 9.26
N GLU A 61 -24.09 8.44 9.00
CA GLU A 61 -25.37 7.84 9.29
C GLU A 61 -25.68 6.68 8.34
N PHE A 62 -26.31 5.62 8.88
CA PHE A 62 -26.77 4.50 8.08
C PHE A 62 -28.07 4.85 7.36
N VAL A 63 -28.13 4.54 6.06
CA VAL A 63 -29.38 4.64 5.28
C VAL A 63 -30.11 3.29 5.35
N GLU A 64 -31.11 3.20 6.23
CA GLU A 64 -31.82 1.94 6.51
C GLU A 64 -32.61 1.38 5.30
N ASN A 65 -33.08 2.23 4.40
CA ASN A 65 -33.94 1.86 3.26
C ASN A 65 -33.34 2.23 1.90
N PHE A 66 -32.06 1.89 1.69
CA PHE A 66 -31.36 2.25 0.46
C PHE A 66 -31.92 1.52 -0.77
N ASP A 67 -32.51 2.27 -1.72
CA ASP A 67 -32.91 1.76 -3.05
C ASP A 67 -31.86 2.14 -4.10
N ALA A 68 -31.09 1.16 -4.55
CA ALA A 68 -30.04 1.33 -5.54
C ALA A 68 -30.54 1.84 -6.91
N LYS A 69 -31.76 1.46 -7.34
CA LYS A 69 -32.32 1.86 -8.64
C LYS A 69 -32.77 3.32 -8.64
N GLN A 70 -33.39 3.75 -7.54
CA GLN A 70 -33.76 5.15 -7.35
C GLN A 70 -32.50 6.02 -7.26
N ASN A 71 -31.50 5.61 -6.48
CA ASN A 71 -30.23 6.32 -6.35
C ASN A 71 -29.50 6.48 -7.71
N LEU A 72 -29.45 5.42 -8.52
CA LEU A 72 -28.84 5.48 -9.85
C LEU A 72 -29.58 6.44 -10.79
N THR A 73 -30.92 6.42 -10.76
CA THR A 73 -31.75 7.32 -11.57
C THR A 73 -31.50 8.77 -11.21
N GLU A 74 -31.39 9.07 -9.91
CA GLU A 74 -31.10 10.40 -9.40
C GLU A 74 -29.69 10.88 -9.78
N LEU A 75 -28.68 10.02 -9.70
CA LEU A 75 -27.31 10.34 -10.15
C LEU A 75 -27.27 10.70 -11.65
N HIS A 76 -27.96 9.94 -12.50
CA HIS A 76 -28.05 10.27 -13.92
C HIS A 76 -28.73 11.62 -14.17
N ARG A 77 -29.74 11.98 -13.37
CA ARG A 77 -30.44 13.26 -13.46
C ARG A 77 -29.59 14.45 -13.01
N GLN A 78 -28.70 14.25 -12.03
CA GLN A 78 -27.82 15.30 -11.51
C GLN A 78 -26.62 15.61 -12.42
N HIS A 79 -26.23 14.66 -13.28
CA HIS A 79 -25.06 14.77 -14.14
C HIS A 79 -25.39 14.81 -15.66
N SER A 80 -26.67 15.00 -16.01
CA SER A 80 -27.17 15.25 -17.36
C SER A 80 -27.41 16.74 -17.61
#